data_AF-A0A1B1Y9A4-F1
#
_entry.id   AF-A0A1B1Y9A4-F1
#
_cell.length_a   1.000
_cell.length_b   1.000
_cell.length_c   1.000
_cell.angle_alpha   90.00
_cell.angle_beta   90.00
_cell.angle_gamma   90.00
#
_symmetry.space_group_name_H-M   'P 1'
#
loop_
_entity.id
_entity.type
_entity.pdbx_description
1 polymer ?
#
loop_
_entity_poly.entity_id
_entity_poly.type
_entity_poly.pdbx_seq_one_letter_code
_entity_poly.pdbx_strand_id
1 'polypeptide(L)'
;MIRKITTIGMMLSVAVISFNCSNNDDDNEMQESVTTVYVQEDQMGRPAVNTVFVASADKDVFNKTIPSKQGAAFASKFKTNLEALSPAFNESTDKNALGQTSTAFTTLLATDVLNVSLDGTTTFYDGTNVLTGRALADDVITVELILIFGGESGLTMSENPTLSDDNVSANDKDFLTSFPYLASPW
;
A
#
# COMPACT_ATOMS: atom_id res chain seq x y z
N MET A 1 60.91 30.68 -37.40
CA MET A 1 60.56 31.30 -36.10
C MET A 1 59.23 32.07 -36.16
N ILE A 2 58.95 32.81 -37.24
CA ILE A 2 57.70 33.58 -37.42
C ILE A 2 56.39 32.77 -37.38
N ARG A 3 56.37 31.53 -37.89
CA ARG A 3 55.16 30.68 -37.85
C ARG A 3 54.75 30.17 -36.45
N LYS A 4 55.68 30.14 -35.48
CA LYS A 4 55.36 29.73 -34.08
C LYS A 4 54.84 30.91 -33.24
N ILE A 5 55.19 32.14 -33.63
CA ILE A 5 54.74 33.38 -32.96
C ILE A 5 53.27 33.69 -33.31
N THR A 6 52.84 33.42 -34.55
CA THR A 6 51.44 33.55 -34.95
C THR A 6 50.52 32.53 -34.28
N THR A 7 50.99 31.29 -34.04
CA THR A 7 50.17 30.27 -33.35
C THR A 7 50.03 30.55 -31.86
N ILE A 8 51.07 31.08 -31.20
CA ILE A 8 51.00 31.49 -29.78
C ILE A 8 50.14 32.74 -29.61
N GLY A 9 50.24 33.71 -30.52
CA GLY A 9 49.40 34.91 -30.51
C GLY A 9 47.90 34.60 -30.68
N MET A 10 47.57 33.62 -31.51
CA MET A 10 46.18 33.19 -31.74
C MET A 10 45.58 32.39 -30.58
N MET A 11 46.40 31.62 -29.83
CA MET A 11 45.94 30.93 -28.60
C MET A 11 45.76 31.89 -27.42
N LEU A 12 46.59 32.93 -27.32
CA LEU A 12 46.48 33.91 -26.24
C LEU A 12 45.26 34.84 -26.42
N SER A 13 44.85 35.11 -27.66
CA SER A 13 43.60 35.84 -27.95
C SER A 13 42.32 35.04 -27.65
N VAL A 14 42.39 33.70 -27.64
CA VAL A 14 41.24 32.84 -27.26
C VAL A 14 41.09 32.75 -25.74
N ALA A 15 42.20 32.81 -24.98
CA ALA A 15 42.18 32.75 -23.52
C ALA A 15 41.75 34.07 -22.84
N VAL A 16 41.75 35.21 -23.55
CA VAL A 16 41.30 36.51 -23.02
C VAL A 16 39.79 36.73 -23.22
N ILE A 17 39.10 35.85 -23.95
CA ILE A 17 37.64 35.91 -24.18
C ILE A 17 36.86 35.01 -23.20
N SER A 18 37.53 34.14 -22.45
CA SER A 18 36.88 33.22 -21.49
C SER A 18 36.71 33.78 -20.06
N PHE A 19 36.91 35.08 -19.85
CA PHE A 19 36.39 35.77 -18.66
C PHE A 19 35.15 36.59 -19.04
N ASN A 20 34.13 35.91 -19.53
CA ASN A 20 32.77 36.42 -19.49
C ASN A 20 32.12 35.84 -18.22
N CYS A 21 32.42 36.46 -17.08
CA CYS A 21 31.52 36.43 -15.94
C CYS A 21 30.35 37.34 -16.31
N SER A 22 29.46 36.83 -17.17
CA SER A 22 28.11 37.35 -17.25
C SER A 22 27.50 37.05 -15.89
N ASN A 23 27.08 38.08 -15.16
CA ASN A 23 26.08 37.92 -14.12
C ASN A 23 24.81 37.39 -14.81
N ASN A 24 24.74 36.08 -15.03
CA ASN A 24 23.51 35.40 -15.44
C ASN A 24 22.69 35.04 -14.21
N ASP A 25 22.47 36.03 -13.34
CA ASP A 25 21.33 36.02 -12.41
C ASP A 25 20.00 36.27 -13.16
N ASP A 26 20.09 36.61 -14.45
CA ASP A 26 18.97 36.83 -15.38
C ASP A 26 18.77 35.68 -16.39
N ASP A 27 19.52 34.57 -16.28
CA ASP A 27 19.15 33.32 -16.96
C ASP A 27 17.96 32.69 -16.24
N ASN A 28 16.78 33.22 -16.55
CA ASN A 28 15.59 32.39 -16.66
C ASN A 28 15.76 31.43 -17.85
N GLU A 29 16.83 30.63 -17.88
CA GLU A 29 16.68 29.30 -18.45
C GLU A 29 15.67 28.62 -17.53
N MET A 30 14.40 28.80 -17.89
CA MET A 30 13.30 28.02 -17.39
C MET A 30 13.78 26.57 -17.54
N GLN A 31 14.24 26.00 -16.43
CA GLN A 31 14.52 24.59 -16.30
C GLN A 31 13.39 23.90 -17.04
N GLU A 32 13.72 23.23 -18.17
CA GLU A 32 12.68 22.58 -18.96
C GLU A 32 11.80 21.83 -17.98
N SER A 33 10.51 22.16 -17.97
CA SER A 33 9.58 21.52 -17.06
C SER A 33 9.62 20.05 -17.42
N VAL A 34 10.37 19.26 -16.66
CA VAL A 34 10.39 17.81 -16.78
C VAL A 34 8.94 17.42 -16.60
N THR A 35 8.31 16.99 -17.70
CA THR A 35 6.92 16.55 -17.66
C THR A 35 6.96 15.20 -16.95
N THR A 36 6.89 15.24 -15.63
CA THR A 36 6.84 14.05 -14.80
C THR A 36 5.49 13.40 -15.02
N VAL A 37 5.47 12.29 -15.75
CA VAL A 37 4.30 11.45 -15.90
C VAL A 37 4.25 10.53 -14.68
N TYR A 38 3.30 10.78 -13.78
CA TYR A 38 2.99 9.84 -12.71
C TYR A 38 2.10 8.73 -13.26
N VAL A 39 2.46 7.49 -12.97
CA VAL A 39 1.63 6.31 -13.24
C VAL A 39 1.29 5.67 -11.91
N GLN A 40 0.01 5.35 -11.72
CA GLN A 40 -0.43 4.57 -10.56
C GLN A 40 0.11 3.15 -10.70
N GLU A 41 1.01 2.76 -9.81
CA GLU A 41 1.57 1.40 -9.76
C GLU A 41 0.77 0.49 -8.83
N ASP A 42 0.35 0.98 -7.66
CA ASP A 42 -0.37 0.18 -6.67
C ASP A 42 -1.48 0.98 -5.98
N GLN A 43 -2.63 0.37 -5.76
CA GLN A 43 -3.67 0.90 -4.88
C GLN A 43 -3.78 -0.03 -3.68
N MET A 44 -3.40 0.48 -2.50
CA MET A 44 -3.45 -0.25 -1.23
C MET A 44 -4.27 0.55 -0.23
N GLY A 45 -5.56 0.23 -0.11
CA GLY A 45 -6.44 0.84 0.88
C GLY A 45 -6.42 0.09 2.21
N ARG A 46 -6.51 -1.24 2.13
CA ARG A 46 -6.56 -2.16 3.26
C ARG A 46 -5.39 -3.13 3.21
N PRO A 47 -4.87 -3.54 4.38
CA PRO A 47 -3.80 -4.51 4.44
C PRO A 47 -4.18 -5.82 3.71
N ALA A 48 -3.19 -6.44 3.08
CA ALA A 48 -3.24 -7.73 2.39
C ALA A 48 -4.26 -7.95 1.24
N VAL A 49 -5.25 -7.08 1.01
CA VAL A 49 -6.35 -7.32 0.04
C VAL A 49 -5.82 -7.53 -1.38
N ASN A 50 -5.02 -6.61 -1.91
CA ASN A 50 -4.42 -6.73 -3.25
C ASN A 50 -3.44 -7.91 -3.36
N THR A 51 -2.83 -8.31 -2.25
CA THR A 51 -1.87 -9.42 -2.21
C THR A 51 -2.55 -10.78 -2.22
N VAL A 52 -3.65 -10.94 -1.47
CA VAL A 52 -4.31 -12.23 -1.23
C VAL A 52 -5.40 -12.51 -2.25
N PHE A 53 -6.22 -11.52 -2.59
CA PHE A 53 -7.45 -11.75 -3.36
C PHE A 53 -7.36 -11.36 -4.84
N VAL A 54 -6.42 -10.50 -5.22
CA VAL A 54 -6.25 -10.11 -6.62
C VAL A 54 -5.31 -11.09 -7.31
N ALA A 55 -5.81 -11.78 -8.34
CA ALA A 55 -4.99 -12.67 -9.15
C ALA A 55 -3.87 -11.90 -9.84
N SER A 56 -2.68 -12.52 -10.01
CA SER A 56 -1.51 -11.84 -10.59
C SER A 56 -1.78 -11.18 -11.95
N ALA A 57 -2.62 -11.78 -12.80
CA ALA A 57 -2.99 -11.24 -14.10
C ALA A 57 -3.92 -10.01 -14.03
N ASP A 58 -4.59 -9.80 -12.90
CA ASP A 58 -5.55 -8.72 -12.68
C ASP A 58 -4.96 -7.53 -11.91
N LYS A 59 -3.73 -7.63 -11.39
CA LYS A 59 -3.11 -6.60 -10.52
C LYS A 59 -3.05 -5.23 -11.17
N ASP A 60 -2.51 -5.12 -12.38
CA ASP A 60 -2.42 -3.83 -13.09
C ASP A 60 -3.79 -3.20 -13.34
N VAL A 61 -4.80 -4.04 -13.61
CA VAL A 61 -6.18 -3.59 -13.85
C VAL A 61 -6.79 -3.14 -12.52
N PHE A 62 -6.60 -3.89 -11.44
CA PHE A 62 -7.07 -3.54 -10.10
C PHE A 62 -6.49 -2.20 -9.64
N ASN A 63 -5.18 -2.02 -9.78
CA ASN A 63 -4.44 -0.83 -9.36
C ASN A 63 -4.84 0.44 -10.13
N LYS A 64 -5.42 0.29 -11.33
CA LYS A 64 -5.94 1.42 -12.14
C LYS A 64 -7.46 1.57 -12.05
N THR A 65 -8.17 0.63 -11.44
CA THR A 65 -9.62 0.68 -11.32
C THR A 65 -9.99 1.57 -10.15
N ILE A 66 -10.69 2.67 -10.43
CA ILE A 66 -11.16 3.59 -9.39
C ILE A 66 -12.01 2.85 -8.34
N PRO A 67 -11.91 3.19 -7.05
CA PRO A 67 -12.60 2.48 -5.96
C PRO A 67 -14.09 2.24 -6.20
N SER A 68 -14.79 3.26 -6.73
CA SER A 68 -16.24 3.19 -7.03
C SER A 68 -16.63 2.13 -8.08
N LYS A 69 -15.66 1.56 -8.79
CA LYS A 69 -15.86 0.50 -9.80
C LYS A 69 -15.28 -0.84 -9.37
N GLN A 70 -14.45 -0.89 -8.33
CA GLN A 70 -13.76 -2.12 -7.95
C GLN A 70 -14.71 -3.22 -7.48
N GLY A 71 -15.70 -2.88 -6.63
CA GLY A 71 -16.69 -3.85 -6.17
C GLY A 71 -17.38 -4.61 -7.32
N ALA A 72 -17.83 -3.89 -8.36
CA ALA A 72 -18.47 -4.49 -9.52
C ALA A 72 -17.51 -5.33 -10.38
N ALA A 73 -16.23 -4.95 -10.45
CA ALA A 73 -15.23 -5.61 -11.28
C ALA A 73 -14.56 -6.83 -10.61
N PHE A 74 -14.44 -6.83 -9.29
CA PHE A 74 -13.57 -7.76 -8.56
C PHE A 74 -14.24 -8.60 -7.47
N ALA A 75 -15.45 -8.26 -6.97
CA ALA A 75 -16.07 -9.02 -5.89
C ALA A 75 -16.27 -10.51 -6.22
N SER A 76 -16.68 -10.84 -7.45
CA SER A 76 -16.81 -12.24 -7.87
C SER A 76 -15.47 -12.96 -7.97
N LYS A 77 -14.42 -12.28 -8.47
CA LYS A 77 -13.06 -12.82 -8.52
C LYS A 77 -12.52 -13.08 -7.11
N PHE A 78 -12.77 -12.16 -6.17
CA PHE A 78 -12.37 -12.31 -4.77
C PHE A 78 -13.10 -13.47 -4.11
N LYS A 79 -14.40 -13.63 -4.36
CA LYS A 79 -15.18 -14.80 -3.92
C LYS A 79 -14.58 -16.10 -4.42
N THR A 80 -14.30 -16.20 -5.71
CA THR A 80 -13.67 -17.40 -6.28
C THR A 80 -12.33 -17.71 -5.62
N ASN A 81 -11.48 -16.69 -5.39
CA ASN A 81 -10.19 -16.89 -4.76
C ASN A 81 -10.31 -17.25 -3.27
N LEU A 82 -11.24 -16.63 -2.54
CA LEU A 82 -11.50 -16.94 -1.13
C LEU A 82 -11.96 -18.39 -0.96
N GLU A 83 -12.93 -18.84 -1.75
CA GLU A 83 -13.49 -20.20 -1.69
C GLU A 83 -12.47 -21.25 -2.15
N ALA A 84 -11.54 -20.88 -3.02
CA ALA A 84 -10.44 -21.77 -3.41
C ALA A 84 -9.32 -21.83 -2.35
N LEU A 85 -9.11 -20.74 -1.61
CA LEU A 85 -8.03 -20.60 -0.63
C LEU A 85 -8.42 -21.17 0.74
N SER A 86 -9.63 -20.89 1.20
CA SER A 86 -10.02 -21.13 2.58
C SER A 86 -10.93 -22.36 2.74
N PRO A 87 -10.51 -23.35 3.56
CA PRO A 87 -11.40 -24.44 3.94
C PRO A 87 -12.62 -24.00 4.76
N ALA A 88 -12.62 -22.78 5.34
CA ALA A 88 -13.74 -22.22 6.12
C ALA A 88 -14.86 -21.62 5.25
N PHE A 89 -14.71 -21.64 3.92
CA PHE A 89 -15.73 -21.20 2.96
C PHE A 89 -15.98 -22.28 1.90
N ASN A 90 -16.12 -23.54 2.34
CA ASN A 90 -16.27 -24.68 1.45
C ASN A 90 -17.74 -24.91 1.02
N GLU A 91 -18.69 -24.48 1.84
CA GLU A 91 -20.12 -24.51 1.58
C GLU A 91 -20.70 -23.09 1.49
N SER A 92 -21.79 -22.95 0.72
CA SER A 92 -22.43 -21.64 0.50
C SER A 92 -23.04 -21.00 1.76
N THR A 93 -23.26 -21.79 2.81
CA THR A 93 -23.81 -21.34 4.10
C THR A 93 -22.76 -20.90 5.11
N ASP A 94 -21.48 -21.19 4.83
CA ASP A 94 -20.37 -20.88 5.70
C ASP A 94 -20.19 -19.38 5.83
N LYS A 95 -19.71 -18.98 7.01
CA LYS A 95 -19.45 -17.59 7.33
C LYS A 95 -18.12 -17.46 8.07
N ASN A 96 -17.53 -16.27 7.98
CA ASN A 96 -16.43 -15.92 8.88
C ASN A 96 -16.96 -15.59 10.29
N ALA A 97 -16.03 -15.29 11.18
CA ALA A 97 -16.31 -14.94 12.56
C ALA A 97 -17.14 -13.64 12.74
N LEU A 98 -17.34 -12.85 11.67
CA LEU A 98 -18.24 -11.69 11.65
C LEU A 98 -19.64 -12.03 11.11
N GLY A 99 -19.92 -13.31 10.87
CA GLY A 99 -21.19 -13.76 10.31
C GLY A 99 -21.38 -13.40 8.83
N GLN A 100 -20.30 -13.16 8.09
CA GLN A 100 -20.36 -12.83 6.66
C GLN A 100 -20.12 -14.07 5.81
N THR A 101 -21.02 -14.32 4.86
CA THR A 101 -20.79 -15.33 3.81
C THR A 101 -19.64 -14.90 2.89
N SER A 102 -19.12 -15.82 2.08
CA SER A 102 -18.07 -15.53 1.10
C SER A 102 -18.45 -14.34 0.21
N THR A 103 -19.70 -14.27 -0.25
CA THR A 103 -20.25 -13.15 -1.03
C THR A 103 -20.25 -11.84 -0.25
N ALA A 104 -20.73 -11.83 1.00
CA ALA A 104 -20.80 -10.62 1.81
C ALA A 104 -19.40 -10.09 2.15
N PHE A 105 -18.51 -10.97 2.58
CA PHE A 105 -17.13 -10.63 2.94
C PHE A 105 -16.36 -10.08 1.74
N THR A 106 -16.43 -10.75 0.59
CA THR A 106 -15.68 -10.33 -0.61
C THR A 106 -16.26 -9.09 -1.25
N THR A 107 -17.56 -8.83 -1.12
CA THR A 107 -18.16 -7.54 -1.51
C THR A 107 -17.62 -6.41 -0.64
N LEU A 108 -17.47 -6.63 0.67
CA LEU A 108 -16.86 -5.67 1.59
C LEU A 108 -15.38 -5.42 1.28
N LEU A 109 -14.63 -6.44 0.88
CA LEU A 109 -13.19 -6.34 0.58
C LEU A 109 -12.87 -5.82 -0.82
N ALA A 110 -13.74 -6.06 -1.80
CA ALA A 110 -13.48 -5.71 -3.20
C ALA A 110 -13.38 -4.20 -3.45
N THR A 111 -13.85 -3.36 -2.52
CA THR A 111 -13.57 -1.93 -2.54
C THR A 111 -12.41 -1.65 -1.61
N ASP A 112 -11.21 -1.56 -2.18
CA ASP A 112 -9.98 -1.44 -1.40
C ASP A 112 -9.72 0.02 -1.01
N VAL A 113 -10.38 0.41 0.08
CA VAL A 113 -10.30 1.76 0.67
C VAL A 113 -10.07 1.67 2.18
N LEU A 114 -9.28 2.61 2.69
CA LEU A 114 -9.12 2.79 4.13
C LEU A 114 -10.37 3.49 4.68
N ASN A 115 -11.16 2.76 5.44
CA ASN A 115 -12.23 3.33 6.24
C ASN A 115 -11.63 3.94 7.51
N VAL A 116 -11.99 5.19 7.81
CA VAL A 116 -11.51 5.93 8.98
C VAL A 116 -12.71 6.50 9.70
N SER A 117 -12.76 6.30 11.01
CA SER A 117 -13.66 7.04 11.89
C SER A 117 -13.01 8.35 12.32
N LEU A 118 -13.73 9.47 12.19
CA LEU A 118 -13.20 10.80 12.58
C LEU A 118 -13.53 11.16 14.03
N ASP A 119 -14.54 10.52 14.60
CA ASP A 119 -15.10 10.80 15.92
C ASP A 119 -15.36 9.53 16.76
N GLY A 120 -15.25 8.34 16.16
CA GLY A 120 -15.35 7.05 16.85
C GLY A 120 -14.00 6.40 17.12
N THR A 121 -14.04 5.18 17.67
CA THR A 121 -12.85 4.37 17.90
C THR A 121 -12.15 4.07 16.59
N THR A 122 -10.84 4.28 16.53
CA THR A 122 -9.98 3.89 15.40
C THR A 122 -9.40 2.51 15.69
N THR A 123 -9.92 1.49 15.02
CA THR A 123 -9.39 0.12 15.12
C THR A 123 -9.67 -0.67 13.85
N PHE A 124 -8.81 -1.64 13.57
CA PHE A 124 -9.06 -2.66 12.57
C PHE A 124 -10.16 -3.60 13.06
N TYR A 125 -10.05 -4.06 14.32
CA TYR A 125 -11.07 -4.83 15.02
C TYR A 125 -10.80 -4.85 16.53
N ASP A 126 -11.81 -4.53 17.35
CA ASP A 126 -11.72 -4.57 18.82
C ASP A 126 -12.77 -5.47 19.49
N GLY A 127 -13.48 -6.29 18.71
CA GLY A 127 -14.64 -7.06 19.18
C GLY A 127 -16.00 -6.41 18.88
N THR A 128 -16.04 -5.11 18.61
CA THR A 128 -17.26 -4.34 18.36
C THR A 128 -17.17 -3.52 17.07
N ASN A 129 -16.11 -2.72 16.95
CA ASN A 129 -15.81 -1.88 15.80
C ASN A 129 -15.01 -2.69 14.78
N VAL A 130 -15.32 -2.50 13.50
CA VAL A 130 -14.74 -3.26 12.38
C VAL A 130 -14.31 -2.28 11.30
N LEU A 131 -13.04 -2.34 10.90
CA LEU A 131 -12.49 -1.57 9.78
C LEU A 131 -12.77 -0.06 9.91
N THR A 132 -12.46 0.51 11.08
CA THR A 132 -12.62 1.96 11.37
C THR A 132 -11.28 2.71 11.36
N GLY A 133 -10.24 2.03 10.88
CA GLY A 133 -8.87 2.48 10.78
C GLY A 133 -7.95 1.39 11.31
N ARG A 134 -6.85 1.78 11.96
CA ARG A 134 -6.00 0.87 12.73
C ARG A 134 -5.34 1.59 13.89
N ALA A 135 -5.37 0.98 15.07
CA ALA A 135 -4.52 1.37 16.18
C ALA A 135 -3.12 0.75 16.01
N LEU A 136 -2.14 1.28 16.73
CA LEU A 136 -0.77 0.78 16.67
C LEU A 136 -0.67 -0.68 17.15
N ALA A 137 -1.44 -1.04 18.16
CA ALA A 137 -1.44 -2.36 18.79
C ALA A 137 -2.42 -3.34 18.14
N ASP A 138 -3.11 -2.96 17.06
CA ASP A 138 -4.00 -3.89 16.36
C ASP A 138 -3.17 -4.98 15.65
N ASP A 139 -3.42 -6.23 16.01
CA ASP A 139 -2.91 -7.40 15.31
C ASP A 139 -3.75 -7.68 14.05
N VAL A 140 -3.52 -6.84 13.04
CA VAL A 140 -4.27 -6.84 11.78
C VAL A 140 -4.17 -8.20 11.08
N ILE A 141 -2.97 -8.78 11.02
CA ILE A 141 -2.75 -9.99 10.23
C ILE A 141 -3.43 -11.19 10.88
N THR A 142 -3.32 -11.36 12.21
CA THR A 142 -4.04 -12.42 12.90
C THR A 142 -5.56 -12.27 12.73
N VAL A 143 -6.11 -11.06 12.85
CA VAL A 143 -7.54 -10.83 12.60
C VAL A 143 -7.92 -11.21 11.15
N GLU A 144 -7.15 -10.78 10.15
CA GLU A 144 -7.40 -11.14 8.74
C GLU A 144 -7.36 -12.65 8.52
N LEU A 145 -6.37 -13.35 9.09
CA LEU A 145 -6.24 -14.80 9.01
C LEU A 145 -7.43 -15.50 9.69
N ILE A 146 -7.91 -15.01 10.83
CA ILE A 146 -9.15 -15.49 11.47
C ILE A 146 -10.36 -15.28 10.55
N LEU A 147 -10.48 -14.13 9.90
CA LEU A 147 -11.62 -13.85 9.01
C LEU A 147 -11.59 -14.70 7.74
N ILE A 148 -10.41 -15.13 7.29
CA ILE A 148 -10.25 -15.99 6.12
C ILE A 148 -10.43 -17.45 6.51
N PHE A 149 -9.74 -17.94 7.55
CA PHE A 149 -9.58 -19.36 7.87
C PHE A 149 -10.30 -19.81 9.15
N GLY A 150 -10.67 -18.89 10.02
CA GLY A 150 -11.16 -19.22 11.37
C GLY A 150 -12.59 -19.73 11.43
N GLY A 151 -13.38 -19.54 10.37
CA GLY A 151 -14.79 -19.93 10.32
C GLY A 151 -15.67 -19.14 11.29
N GLU A 152 -16.87 -19.66 11.57
CA GLU A 152 -17.92 -18.91 12.28
C GLU A 152 -17.55 -18.66 13.75
N SER A 153 -16.81 -19.59 14.34
CA SER A 153 -16.32 -19.50 15.72
C SER A 153 -14.91 -18.91 15.83
N GLY A 154 -14.34 -18.42 14.72
CA GLY A 154 -12.93 -18.02 14.58
C GLY A 154 -12.32 -17.18 15.70
N LEU A 155 -13.09 -16.23 16.23
CA LEU A 155 -12.66 -15.32 17.29
C LEU A 155 -12.57 -15.95 18.68
N THR A 156 -13.15 -17.13 18.87
CA THR A 156 -13.18 -17.85 20.15
C THR A 156 -12.50 -19.21 20.05
N MET A 157 -12.81 -19.96 19.00
CA MET A 157 -12.29 -21.28 18.69
C MET A 157 -12.22 -21.42 17.17
N SER A 158 -11.05 -21.10 16.60
CA SER A 158 -10.82 -21.25 15.16
C SER A 158 -10.99 -22.69 14.70
N GLU A 159 -11.70 -22.86 13.59
CA GLU A 159 -11.86 -24.14 12.89
C GLU A 159 -10.54 -24.60 12.25
N ASN A 160 -9.67 -23.66 11.86
CA ASN A 160 -8.37 -23.92 11.25
C ASN A 160 -7.27 -23.14 12.00
N PRO A 161 -6.95 -23.52 13.25
CA PRO A 161 -6.09 -22.72 14.14
C PRO A 161 -4.67 -22.56 13.60
N THR A 162 -4.16 -23.54 12.85
CA THR A 162 -2.82 -23.48 12.25
C THR A 162 -2.70 -22.48 11.08
N LEU A 163 -3.83 -21.97 10.59
CA LEU A 163 -3.91 -21.00 9.49
C LEU A 163 -4.43 -19.64 9.95
N SER A 164 -4.86 -19.51 11.21
CA SER A 164 -5.59 -18.34 11.73
C SER A 164 -4.73 -17.40 12.58
N ASP A 165 -3.41 -17.54 12.55
CA ASP A 165 -2.48 -16.80 13.40
C ASP A 165 -1.13 -16.67 12.69
N ASP A 166 -0.51 -15.49 12.72
CA ASP A 166 0.79 -15.24 12.08
C ASP A 166 1.98 -15.52 13.01
N ASN A 167 1.71 -15.82 14.27
CA ASN A 167 2.64 -16.06 15.37
C ASN A 167 3.50 -14.83 15.74
N VAL A 168 3.03 -13.62 15.45
CA VAL A 168 3.70 -12.36 15.76
C VAL A 168 2.83 -11.50 16.69
N SER A 169 2.91 -11.81 17.98
CA SER A 169 2.04 -11.18 19.01
C SER A 169 2.49 -9.80 19.50
N ALA A 170 3.71 -9.37 19.19
CA ALA A 170 4.25 -8.09 19.66
C ALA A 170 5.42 -7.59 18.81
N ASN A 171 5.69 -6.29 18.91
CA ASN A 171 6.91 -5.69 18.37
C ASN A 171 8.12 -6.00 19.25
N ASP A 172 9.32 -5.92 18.66
CA ASP A 172 10.59 -6.03 19.38
C ASP A 172 10.78 -4.95 20.48
N LYS A 173 10.09 -3.82 20.33
CA LYS A 173 10.12 -2.68 21.24
C LYS A 173 8.71 -2.13 21.43
N ASP A 174 8.35 -1.87 22.67
CA ASP A 174 7.07 -1.26 23.02
C ASP A 174 6.89 0.10 22.35
N PHE A 175 5.64 0.42 21.99
CA PHE A 175 5.28 1.75 21.51
C PHE A 175 5.54 2.81 22.59
N LEU A 176 5.92 4.02 22.15
CA LEU A 176 6.12 5.14 23.05
C LEU A 176 4.76 5.67 23.50
N THR A 177 4.67 6.16 24.74
CA THR A 177 3.46 6.81 25.27
C THR A 177 3.33 8.27 24.84
N SER A 178 4.30 8.78 24.07
CA SER A 178 4.35 10.13 23.55
C SER A 178 4.91 10.15 22.13
N PHE A 179 4.60 11.20 21.38
CA PHE A 179 5.05 11.34 20.00
C PHE A 179 6.59 11.41 19.91
N PRO A 180 7.23 10.73 18.92
CA PRO A 180 6.63 9.88 17.90
C PRO A 180 6.30 8.49 18.47
N TYR A 181 5.02 8.09 18.48
CA TYR A 181 4.56 6.87 19.17
C TYR A 181 5.23 5.55 18.71
N LEU A 182 5.91 5.56 17.57
CA LEU A 182 6.73 4.45 17.09
C LEU A 182 8.12 4.47 17.74
N ALA A 183 8.54 3.32 18.26
CA ALA A 183 9.88 3.11 18.76
C ALA A 183 10.96 3.28 17.66
N SER A 184 12.18 3.62 18.05
CA SER A 184 13.32 3.65 17.12
C SER A 184 13.60 2.27 16.52
N PRO A 185 14.12 2.20 15.28
CA PRO A 185 14.79 0.99 14.78
C PRO A 185 15.91 0.57 15.74
N TRP A 186 16.27 -0.71 15.69
CA TRP A 186 17.21 -1.38 16.61
C TRP A 186 18.54 -0.65 16.78
#